data_AF-A0A964Z1U4-F1
#
_entry.id   AF-A0A964Z1U4-F1
#
_cell.length_a   1.000
_cell.length_b   1.000
_cell.length_c   1.000
_cell.angle_alpha   90.00
_cell.angle_beta   90.00
_cell.angle_gamma   90.00
#
_symmetry.space_group_name_H-M   'P 1'
#
loop_
_entity.id
_entity.type
_entity.pdbx_description
1 polymer ?
#
loop_
_entity_poly.entity_id
_entity_poly.type
_entity_poly.pdbx_seq_one_letter_code
_entity_poly.pdbx_strand_id
1 'polypeptide(L)'
;GTLTQDQIDQSVEIIRQRVNGFGVAEAEVTVQGSGANAAIVVTVPGVNPEGITNLLKQTARLDFRAVLAAANGFEVISPDANASPSASESPSPAPAVEKPKELPIQAATSDELYDQYLNLNCLDQGLLQGGKADDPTKYTLTCSKDGFEKFVLAPAFITGDQVSDSQASLPQQGAGGWMVLLDFDSTGATKLTEASTNLSKLPSPQNRFGIVLDGLVVSAPFFSEPILGGKAQIEGSFKAEEAKQLAQVLRYGALPVTLTIAESTSISPTLGQDQLSAGLLAGAIGLGFVVLYLIIYYRALGFVAVFSLVVAAIFTWVSIIALGRTIGFTLTLAGIAGAIVAIGITADSFVVYFERIRDEIRDGKSLRVATELGWIRARRTLLAADFVSLLAAIVLYALSVGSVRGFAFTLGLTTIIDVIVAFWFTHPLVTYFGKSKWAEQGGVLTGVSKKRLTVGSQILSGGER
;
A
#
# COMPACT_ATOMS: atom_id res chain seq x y z
N GLY A 1 -24.27 -5.31 10.13
CA GLY A 1 -24.34 -4.19 11.09
C GLY A 1 -23.87 -2.93 10.39
N THR A 2 -24.32 -1.76 10.82
CA THR A 2 -23.76 -0.49 10.34
C THR A 2 -22.31 -0.40 10.81
N LEU A 3 -21.35 -0.39 9.89
CA LEU A 3 -19.94 -0.14 10.21
C LEU A 3 -19.82 1.22 10.89
N THR A 4 -19.14 1.30 12.03
CA THR A 4 -18.80 2.59 12.67
C THR A 4 -17.49 3.12 12.09
N GLN A 5 -17.33 4.46 12.09
CA GLN A 5 -16.08 5.08 11.63
C GLN A 5 -14.88 4.61 12.47
N ASP A 6 -15.07 4.43 13.78
CA ASP A 6 -14.04 3.92 14.69
C ASP A 6 -13.54 2.53 14.29
N GLN A 7 -14.44 1.64 13.83
CA GLN A 7 -14.06 0.31 13.36
C GLN A 7 -13.23 0.37 12.07
N ILE A 8 -13.54 1.32 11.19
CA ILE A 8 -12.76 1.54 9.95
C ILE A 8 -11.36 2.05 10.31
N ASP A 9 -11.28 3.06 11.17
CA ASP A 9 -10.01 3.69 11.55
C ASP A 9 -9.11 2.70 12.32
N GLN A 10 -9.69 1.89 13.21
CA GLN A 10 -8.98 0.78 13.87
C GLN A 10 -8.50 -0.27 12.86
N SER A 11 -9.33 -0.66 11.89
CA SER A 11 -8.93 -1.62 10.86
C SER A 11 -7.77 -1.09 10.02
N VAL A 12 -7.80 0.20 9.65
CA VAL A 12 -6.72 0.86 8.91
C VAL A 12 -5.42 0.85 9.70
N GLU A 13 -5.46 1.14 11.00
CA GLU A 13 -4.27 1.15 11.85
C GLU A 13 -3.69 -0.26 12.01
N ILE A 14 -4.52 -1.28 12.23
CA ILE A 14 -4.07 -2.68 12.30
C ILE A 14 -3.45 -3.10 10.96
N ILE A 15 -4.08 -2.77 9.83
CA ILE A 15 -3.53 -3.06 8.49
C ILE A 15 -2.19 -2.37 8.30
N ARG A 16 -2.08 -1.08 8.65
CA ARG A 16 -0.83 -0.32 8.55
C ARG A 16 0.28 -0.97 9.37
N GLN A 17 -0.01 -1.34 10.62
CA GLN A 17 0.95 -2.00 11.49
C GLN A 17 1.37 -3.38 10.98
N ARG A 18 0.42 -4.19 10.48
CA ARG A 18 0.71 -5.49 9.86
C ARG A 18 1.62 -5.33 8.66
N VAL A 19 1.30 -4.43 7.72
CA VAL A 19 2.12 -4.24 6.52
C VAL A 19 3.53 -3.73 6.85
N ASN A 20 3.65 -2.80 7.81
CA ASN A 20 4.96 -2.31 8.29
C ASN A 20 5.77 -3.43 8.98
N GLY A 21 5.11 -4.33 9.70
CA GLY A 21 5.72 -5.48 10.38
C GLY A 21 6.42 -6.46 9.43
N PHE A 22 6.01 -6.51 8.16
CA PHE A 22 6.65 -7.32 7.12
C PHE A 22 7.95 -6.71 6.57
N GLY A 23 8.39 -5.56 7.09
CA GLY A 23 9.59 -4.89 6.60
C GLY A 23 9.36 -4.22 5.24
N VAL A 24 8.10 -4.03 4.84
CA VAL A 24 7.78 -3.19 3.70
C VAL A 24 7.88 -1.75 4.17
N ALA A 25 8.89 -1.05 3.69
CA ALA A 25 8.95 0.39 3.82
C ALA A 25 7.83 1.00 2.94
N GLU A 26 7.10 1.98 3.48
CA GLU A 26 6.26 2.90 2.68
C GLU A 26 4.96 2.32 2.12
N ALA A 27 4.30 1.39 2.84
CA ALA A 27 2.94 1.01 2.48
C ALA A 27 1.95 2.17 2.71
N GLU A 28 1.17 2.50 1.67
CA GLU A 28 0.13 3.52 1.75
C GLU A 28 -1.22 2.83 2.00
N VAL A 29 -1.85 3.15 3.14
CA VAL A 29 -3.19 2.68 3.50
C VAL A 29 -4.12 3.88 3.53
N THR A 30 -5.08 3.92 2.59
CA THR A 30 -6.08 4.99 2.50
C THR A 30 -7.49 4.41 2.51
N VAL A 31 -8.44 5.17 3.04
CA VAL A 31 -9.86 4.82 3.00
C VAL A 31 -10.53 5.60 1.88
N GLN A 32 -11.29 4.90 1.05
CA GLN A 32 -12.07 5.48 -0.03
C GLN A 32 -13.56 5.26 0.23
N GLY A 33 -14.34 6.34 0.22
CA GLY A 33 -15.77 6.31 0.53
C GLY A 33 -16.08 6.43 2.03
N SER A 34 -17.36 6.30 2.38
CA SER A 34 -17.84 6.37 3.77
C SER A 34 -19.04 5.44 3.97
N GLY A 35 -19.23 4.97 5.21
CA GLY A 35 -20.31 4.06 5.58
C GLY A 35 -20.08 2.62 5.09
N ALA A 36 -21.15 1.91 4.70
CA ALA A 36 -21.11 0.49 4.35
C ALA A 36 -20.31 0.17 3.06
N ASN A 37 -19.98 1.17 2.25
CA ASN A 37 -19.22 1.03 1.01
C ASN A 37 -17.78 1.57 1.13
N ALA A 38 -17.28 1.80 2.35
CA ALA A 38 -15.90 2.20 2.56
C ALA A 38 -14.95 1.09 2.10
N ALA A 39 -14.06 1.41 1.17
CA ALA A 39 -13.01 0.54 0.69
C ALA A 39 -11.67 0.96 1.31
N ILE A 40 -10.89 -0.01 1.80
CA ILE A 40 -9.53 0.24 2.26
C ILE A 40 -8.59 -0.07 1.10
N VAL A 41 -7.93 0.94 0.57
CA VAL A 41 -6.95 0.82 -0.51
C VAL A 41 -5.56 0.72 0.11
N VAL A 42 -4.94 -0.44 -0.06
CA VAL A 42 -3.59 -0.74 0.42
C VAL A 42 -2.65 -0.83 -0.77
N THR A 43 -1.67 0.07 -0.83
CA THR A 43 -0.61 0.06 -1.85
C THR A 43 0.69 -0.34 -1.19
N VAL A 44 1.28 -1.45 -1.63
CA VAL A 44 2.52 -1.99 -1.05
C VAL A 44 3.58 -2.13 -2.15
N PRO A 45 4.70 -1.38 -2.09
CA PRO A 45 5.74 -1.44 -3.10
C PRO A 45 6.61 -2.70 -2.97
N GLY A 46 6.96 -3.31 -4.11
CA GLY A 46 8.06 -4.28 -4.19
C GLY A 46 7.79 -5.69 -3.65
N VAL A 47 6.53 -6.08 -3.46
CA VAL A 47 6.13 -7.34 -2.81
C VAL A 47 5.14 -8.14 -3.66
N ASN A 48 5.19 -9.48 -3.52
CA ASN A 48 4.23 -10.34 -4.19
C ASN A 48 2.83 -10.19 -3.57
N PRO A 49 1.78 -10.00 -4.39
CA PRO A 49 0.43 -9.75 -3.91
C PRO A 49 -0.14 -10.93 -3.13
N GLU A 50 0.14 -12.17 -3.54
CA GLU A 50 -0.53 -13.36 -2.99
C GLU A 50 -0.27 -13.58 -1.49
N GLY A 51 0.98 -13.40 -1.06
CA GLY A 51 1.36 -13.56 0.35
C GLY A 51 0.71 -12.51 1.26
N ILE A 52 0.71 -11.25 0.83
CA ILE A 52 0.10 -10.15 1.58
C ILE A 52 -1.41 -10.25 1.54
N THR A 53 -1.98 -10.67 0.42
CA THR A 53 -3.42 -10.77 0.24
C THR A 53 -4.02 -11.80 1.19
N ASN A 54 -3.41 -12.98 1.31
CA ASN A 54 -3.88 -14.01 2.24
C ASN A 54 -3.77 -13.55 3.70
N LEU A 55 -2.79 -12.70 4.01
CA LEU A 55 -2.58 -12.17 5.35
C LEU A 55 -3.54 -11.02 5.71
N LEU A 56 -3.85 -10.15 4.74
CA LEU A 56 -4.84 -9.08 4.91
C LEU A 56 -6.28 -9.61 4.96
N LYS A 57 -6.54 -10.79 4.38
CA LYS A 57 -7.82 -11.50 4.51
C LYS A 57 -8.04 -12.05 5.93
N GLN A 58 -6.98 -12.48 6.61
CA GLN A 58 -7.11 -13.11 7.92
C GLN A 58 -7.53 -12.07 8.96
N THR A 59 -8.71 -12.28 9.57
CA THR A 59 -9.13 -11.51 10.74
C THR A 59 -8.14 -11.73 11.88
N ALA A 60 -7.65 -12.97 12.00
CA ALA A 60 -6.73 -13.44 13.02
C ALA A 60 -7.27 -13.31 14.44
N ARG A 61 -8.52 -13.69 14.59
CA ARG A 61 -9.14 -13.81 15.89
C ARG A 61 -8.57 -15.03 16.61
N LEU A 62 -7.83 -14.78 17.68
CA LEU A 62 -7.24 -15.80 18.54
C LEU A 62 -8.10 -15.97 19.79
N ASP A 63 -8.62 -17.18 20.01
CA ASP A 63 -9.40 -17.51 21.20
C ASP A 63 -8.84 -18.79 21.86
N PHE A 64 -8.68 -18.76 23.18
CA PHE A 64 -8.34 -19.93 23.98
C PHE A 64 -9.62 -20.46 24.63
N ARG A 65 -9.96 -21.70 24.31
CA ARG A 65 -11.21 -22.32 24.75
C ARG A 65 -10.95 -23.67 25.40
N ALA A 66 -11.63 -23.98 26.50
CA ALA A 66 -11.52 -25.30 27.13
C ALA A 66 -12.17 -26.36 26.24
N VAL A 67 -11.55 -27.54 26.13
CA VAL A 67 -12.11 -28.66 25.38
C VAL A 67 -13.11 -29.40 26.27
N LEU A 68 -14.35 -29.55 25.80
CA LEU A 68 -15.39 -30.32 26.48
C LEU A 68 -15.46 -31.75 25.96
N ALA A 69 -15.33 -31.90 24.64
CA ALA A 69 -15.27 -33.18 23.96
C ALA A 69 -14.29 -33.09 22.78
N ALA A 70 -13.55 -34.17 22.54
CA ALA A 70 -12.69 -34.34 21.38
C ALA A 70 -12.83 -35.77 20.85
N ALA A 71 -12.89 -35.92 19.53
CA ALA A 71 -12.92 -37.21 18.85
C ALA A 71 -12.29 -37.09 17.48
N ASN A 72 -12.08 -38.24 16.81
CA ASN A 72 -11.65 -38.26 15.43
C ASN A 72 -12.65 -37.47 14.57
N GLY A 73 -12.11 -36.62 13.69
CA GLY A 73 -12.88 -35.77 12.79
C GLY A 73 -13.62 -36.54 11.70
N PHE A 74 -13.44 -37.85 11.63
CA PHE A 74 -14.05 -38.75 10.65
C PHE A 74 -14.44 -40.06 11.32
N GLU A 75 -15.47 -40.72 10.80
CA GLU A 75 -15.82 -42.07 11.22
C GLU A 75 -14.84 -43.08 10.63
N VAL A 76 -14.10 -43.78 11.49
CA VAL A 76 -13.31 -44.95 11.09
C VAL A 76 -14.24 -46.15 11.06
N ILE A 77 -14.65 -46.59 9.88
CA ILE A 77 -15.35 -47.86 9.72
C ILE A 77 -14.34 -48.95 10.13
N SER A 78 -14.51 -49.54 11.31
CA SER A 78 -13.67 -50.66 11.73
C SER A 78 -14.08 -51.92 10.95
N PRO A 79 -13.16 -52.59 10.24
CA PRO A 79 -13.48 -53.85 9.59
C PRO A 79 -13.34 -54.95 10.64
N ASP A 80 -14.37 -55.16 11.47
CA ASP A 80 -14.65 -56.47 12.09
C ASP A 80 -15.91 -56.43 12.96
N ALA A 81 -17.03 -56.82 12.34
CA ALA A 81 -18.08 -57.60 12.97
C ALA A 81 -18.87 -58.31 11.86
N ASN A 82 -18.45 -59.54 11.57
CA ASN A 82 -19.15 -60.61 10.86
C ASN A 82 -20.65 -60.35 10.56
N ALA A 83 -20.98 -59.79 9.39
CA ALA A 83 -22.34 -59.68 8.90
C ALA A 83 -22.54 -60.67 7.74
N SER A 84 -23.05 -61.85 8.08
CA SER A 84 -23.70 -62.76 7.14
C SER A 84 -24.92 -62.06 6.51
N PRO A 85 -25.19 -62.19 5.20
CA PRO A 85 -26.23 -61.42 4.55
C PRO A 85 -27.59 -62.07 4.85
N SER A 86 -28.36 -61.48 5.76
CA SER A 86 -29.79 -61.75 5.84
C SER A 86 -30.55 -60.46 5.58
N ALA A 87 -31.11 -60.38 4.38
CA ALA A 87 -32.10 -59.37 4.02
C ALA A 87 -33.39 -59.63 4.81
N SER A 88 -33.86 -58.63 5.57
CA SER A 88 -35.22 -58.07 5.42
C SER A 88 -35.44 -56.91 6.41
N GLU A 89 -36.11 -55.88 5.88
CA GLU A 89 -36.99 -54.93 6.55
C GLU A 89 -36.45 -53.63 7.20
N SER A 90 -36.64 -52.56 6.39
CA SER A 90 -37.18 -51.23 6.72
C SER A 90 -36.29 -50.24 7.51
N PRO A 91 -35.74 -49.20 6.86
CA PRO A 91 -35.18 -48.06 7.57
C PRO A 91 -36.32 -47.16 8.04
N SER A 92 -36.51 -47.08 9.36
CA SER A 92 -37.15 -45.91 9.98
C SER A 92 -36.32 -44.67 9.63
N PRO A 93 -36.92 -43.55 9.19
CA PRO A 93 -36.13 -42.38 8.82
C PRO A 93 -35.57 -41.75 10.09
N ALA A 94 -34.28 -41.95 10.35
CA ALA A 94 -33.53 -41.04 11.21
C ALA A 94 -33.66 -39.62 10.62
N PRO A 95 -33.87 -38.57 11.44
CA PRO A 95 -33.96 -37.21 10.93
C PRO A 95 -32.67 -36.89 10.17
N ALA A 96 -32.80 -36.44 8.92
CA ALA A 96 -31.68 -35.93 8.16
C ALA A 96 -31.18 -34.64 8.85
N VAL A 97 -30.19 -34.77 9.72
CA VAL A 97 -29.45 -33.63 10.25
C VAL A 97 -28.71 -33.00 9.07
N GLU A 98 -29.11 -31.79 8.71
CA GLU A 98 -28.55 -31.05 7.59
C GLU A 98 -27.05 -30.86 7.82
N LYS A 99 -26.20 -31.40 6.93
CA LYS A 99 -24.74 -31.32 7.08
C LYS A 99 -24.30 -29.85 7.10
N PRO A 100 -23.53 -29.42 8.11
CA PRO A 100 -23.00 -28.06 8.17
C PRO A 100 -22.14 -27.77 6.94
N LYS A 101 -22.37 -26.63 6.28
CA LYS A 101 -21.58 -26.19 5.12
C LYS A 101 -20.41 -25.28 5.48
N GLU A 102 -20.36 -24.78 6.72
CA GLU A 102 -19.33 -23.84 7.22
C GLU A 102 -19.02 -24.10 8.71
N LEU A 103 -17.77 -23.84 9.11
CA LEU A 103 -17.30 -23.82 10.51
C LEU A 103 -16.87 -22.38 10.89
N PRO A 104 -16.87 -22.01 12.19
CA PRO A 104 -17.35 -22.79 13.34
C PRO A 104 -18.87 -22.72 13.52
N ILE A 105 -19.45 -23.74 14.14
CA ILE A 105 -20.86 -23.74 14.55
C ILE A 105 -20.96 -23.32 16.01
N GLN A 106 -21.85 -22.38 16.32
CA GLN A 106 -21.94 -21.81 17.67
C GLN A 106 -23.33 -21.97 18.27
N ALA A 107 -23.37 -22.25 19.56
CA ALA A 107 -24.60 -22.43 20.32
C ALA A 107 -24.52 -21.76 21.69
N ALA A 108 -25.68 -21.50 22.29
CA ALA A 108 -25.76 -20.93 23.64
C ALA A 108 -25.41 -21.99 24.71
N THR A 109 -25.68 -23.26 24.43
CA THR A 109 -25.43 -24.39 25.33
C THR A 109 -24.64 -25.49 24.61
N SER A 110 -23.93 -26.33 25.39
CA SER A 110 -23.17 -27.46 24.85
C SER A 110 -24.08 -28.55 24.26
N ASP A 111 -25.29 -28.70 24.78
CA ASP A 111 -26.19 -29.80 24.45
C ASP A 111 -26.75 -29.66 23.03
N GLU A 112 -26.97 -28.42 22.59
CA GLU A 112 -27.37 -28.07 21.21
C GLU A 112 -26.33 -28.49 20.16
N LEU A 113 -25.06 -28.62 20.55
CA LEU A 113 -23.97 -28.99 19.64
C LEU A 113 -23.76 -30.50 19.57
N TYR A 114 -24.35 -31.30 20.47
CA TYR A 114 -24.02 -32.72 20.60
C TYR A 114 -24.42 -33.54 19.36
N ASP A 115 -25.64 -33.35 18.85
CA ASP A 115 -26.11 -34.06 17.65
C ASP A 115 -25.32 -33.69 16.39
N GLN A 116 -24.91 -32.42 16.29
CA GLN A 116 -24.08 -31.92 15.19
C GLN A 116 -22.64 -32.44 15.33
N TYR A 117 -22.12 -32.54 16.55
CA TYR A 117 -20.80 -33.07 16.83
C TYR A 117 -20.67 -34.52 16.38
N LEU A 118 -21.69 -35.35 16.62
CA LEU A 118 -21.68 -36.75 16.17
C LEU A 118 -21.58 -36.84 14.63
N ASN A 119 -22.35 -36.03 13.92
CA ASN A 119 -22.44 -36.07 12.46
C ASN A 119 -21.38 -35.23 11.72
N LEU A 120 -20.55 -34.47 12.43
CA LEU A 120 -19.52 -33.63 11.81
C LEU A 120 -18.39 -34.49 11.24
N ASN A 121 -18.12 -34.29 9.94
CA ASN A 121 -16.97 -34.83 9.23
C ASN A 121 -16.02 -33.71 8.80
N CYS A 122 -14.84 -33.67 9.41
CA CYS A 122 -13.82 -32.66 9.21
C CYS A 122 -13.02 -32.83 7.89
N LEU A 123 -13.20 -33.93 7.16
CA LEU A 123 -12.56 -34.16 5.86
C LEU A 123 -13.37 -33.56 4.69
N ASP A 124 -14.57 -33.04 4.94
CA ASP A 124 -15.39 -32.43 3.90
C ASP A 124 -14.72 -31.13 3.40
N GLN A 125 -14.43 -31.10 2.09
CA GLN A 125 -13.74 -29.97 1.47
C GLN A 125 -14.59 -28.70 1.53
N GLY A 126 -14.04 -27.65 2.14
CA GLY A 126 -14.71 -26.36 2.36
C GLY A 126 -14.82 -25.97 3.83
N LEU A 127 -14.91 -26.94 4.75
CA LEU A 127 -15.02 -26.67 6.19
C LEU A 127 -13.72 -26.16 6.83
N LEU A 128 -12.57 -26.52 6.26
CA LEU A 128 -11.24 -26.15 6.76
C LEU A 128 -10.72 -24.81 6.20
N GLN A 129 -11.54 -24.04 5.48
CA GLN A 129 -11.10 -22.74 4.93
C GLN A 129 -10.91 -21.67 6.01
N GLY A 130 -11.57 -21.81 7.16
CA GLY A 130 -11.52 -20.83 8.26
C GLY A 130 -11.99 -19.44 7.81
N GLY A 131 -11.70 -18.41 8.62
CA GLY A 131 -11.85 -17.00 8.20
C GLY A 131 -13.16 -16.33 8.59
N LYS A 132 -13.99 -16.97 9.42
CA LYS A 132 -15.18 -16.35 10.00
C LYS A 132 -14.92 -16.06 11.47
N ALA A 133 -15.09 -14.80 11.86
CA ALA A 133 -14.98 -14.40 13.26
C ALA A 133 -16.07 -15.09 14.10
N ASP A 134 -15.65 -15.83 15.12
CA ASP A 134 -16.49 -16.58 16.04
C ASP A 134 -16.85 -15.74 17.28
N ASP A 135 -18.04 -15.91 17.87
CA ASP A 135 -18.40 -15.25 19.13
C ASP A 135 -17.68 -15.93 20.32
N PRO A 136 -16.89 -15.20 21.13
CA PRO A 136 -16.08 -15.77 22.21
C PRO A 136 -16.96 -16.22 23.37
N THR A 137 -18.19 -15.72 23.47
CA THR A 137 -19.09 -16.02 24.59
C THR A 137 -19.89 -17.31 24.42
N LYS A 138 -19.87 -17.90 23.22
CA LYS A 138 -20.67 -19.08 22.86
C LYS A 138 -19.86 -20.36 22.84
N TYR A 139 -20.52 -21.47 23.07
CA TYR A 139 -19.95 -22.80 22.83
C TYR A 139 -19.74 -22.98 21.33
N THR A 140 -18.66 -23.66 20.95
CA THR A 140 -18.24 -23.77 19.55
C THR A 140 -17.92 -25.21 19.18
N LEU A 141 -18.48 -25.67 18.07
CA LEU A 141 -18.14 -26.94 17.41
C LEU A 141 -17.27 -26.64 16.19
N THR A 142 -16.06 -27.20 16.17
CA THR A 142 -15.10 -26.98 15.08
C THR A 142 -14.12 -28.15 14.92
N CYS A 143 -13.29 -28.08 13.89
CA CYS A 143 -12.29 -29.08 13.55
C CYS A 143 -10.86 -28.56 13.81
N SER A 144 -9.92 -29.48 13.98
CA SER A 144 -8.49 -29.18 13.82
C SER A 144 -8.22 -28.69 12.40
N LYS A 145 -7.24 -27.79 12.24
CA LYS A 145 -6.78 -27.29 10.93
C LYS A 145 -6.43 -28.41 9.94
N ASP A 146 -5.90 -29.53 10.44
CA ASP A 146 -5.53 -30.70 9.64
C ASP A 146 -6.71 -31.67 9.38
N GLY A 147 -7.89 -31.39 9.94
CA GLY A 147 -9.10 -32.20 9.79
C GLY A 147 -9.14 -33.52 10.58
N PHE A 148 -8.09 -33.85 11.34
CA PHE A 148 -8.00 -35.14 12.05
C PHE A 148 -8.86 -35.24 13.32
N GLU A 149 -9.11 -34.13 14.01
CA GLU A 149 -9.92 -34.09 15.23
C GLU A 149 -11.10 -33.11 15.08
N LYS A 150 -12.22 -33.44 15.73
CA LYS A 150 -13.34 -32.52 15.98
C LYS A 150 -13.43 -32.21 17.47
N PHE A 151 -13.83 -30.98 17.78
CA PHE A 151 -13.86 -30.46 19.15
C PHE A 151 -15.19 -29.78 19.46
N VAL A 152 -15.69 -30.01 20.66
CA VAL A 152 -16.67 -29.14 21.31
C VAL A 152 -15.91 -28.30 22.32
N LEU A 153 -15.99 -26.98 22.15
CA LEU A 153 -15.23 -26.00 22.90
C LEU A 153 -16.17 -25.13 23.74
N ALA A 154 -15.75 -24.84 24.97
CA ALA A 154 -16.41 -23.88 25.84
C ALA A 154 -16.26 -22.44 25.32
N PRO A 155 -16.97 -21.45 25.93
CA PRO A 155 -16.65 -20.05 25.75
C PRO A 155 -15.17 -19.75 25.99
N ALA A 156 -14.63 -18.75 25.28
CA ALA A 156 -13.23 -18.37 25.37
C ALA A 156 -12.91 -17.81 26.75
N PHE A 157 -11.88 -18.35 27.40
CA PHE A 157 -11.39 -17.84 28.68
C PHE A 157 -10.33 -16.76 28.49
N ILE A 158 -9.57 -16.82 27.39
CA ILE A 158 -8.64 -15.77 26.93
C ILE A 158 -8.91 -15.48 25.47
N THR A 159 -8.87 -14.20 25.13
CA THR A 159 -9.08 -13.66 23.78
C THR A 159 -7.80 -12.95 23.32
N GLY A 160 -7.63 -12.77 22.00
CA GLY A 160 -6.41 -12.26 21.40
C GLY A 160 -6.07 -10.81 21.76
N ASP A 161 -7.04 -10.03 22.25
CA ASP A 161 -6.83 -8.69 22.82
C ASP A 161 -5.95 -8.68 24.08
N GLN A 162 -5.82 -9.83 24.74
CA GLN A 162 -5.00 -9.98 25.96
C GLN A 162 -3.56 -10.41 25.64
N VAL A 163 -3.19 -10.56 24.36
CA VAL A 163 -1.83 -10.85 23.91
C VAL A 163 -1.04 -9.55 23.82
N SER A 164 0.05 -9.48 24.56
CA SER A 164 0.93 -8.30 24.62
C SER A 164 2.10 -8.36 23.63
N ASP A 165 2.67 -9.55 23.41
CA ASP A 165 3.70 -9.78 22.41
C ASP A 165 3.60 -11.20 21.84
N SER A 166 4.11 -11.37 20.63
CA SER A 166 4.19 -12.66 19.97
C SER A 166 5.45 -12.78 19.12
N GLN A 167 6.18 -13.88 19.27
CA GLN A 167 7.45 -14.11 18.59
C GLN A 167 7.56 -15.53 18.06
N ALA A 168 8.04 -15.66 16.82
CA ALA A 168 8.41 -16.95 16.26
C ALA A 168 9.78 -17.37 16.78
N SER A 169 9.88 -18.60 17.30
CA SER A 169 11.14 -19.16 17.80
C SER A 169 11.32 -20.60 17.37
N LEU A 170 12.57 -21.05 17.33
CA LEU A 170 12.93 -22.46 17.25
C LEU A 170 13.04 -23.04 18.67
N PRO A 171 12.55 -24.26 18.92
CA PRO A 171 12.78 -24.95 20.18
C PRO A 171 14.28 -25.15 20.43
N GLN A 172 14.76 -24.81 21.64
CA GLN A 172 16.15 -25.08 22.05
C GLN A 172 16.51 -26.58 22.03
N GLN A 173 15.51 -27.47 22.07
CA GLN A 173 15.65 -28.92 22.05
C GLN A 173 15.21 -29.52 20.70
N GLY A 174 15.59 -28.90 19.58
CA GLY A 174 15.93 -29.54 18.30
C GLY A 174 14.95 -30.47 17.55
N ALA A 175 13.76 -30.79 18.06
CA ALA A 175 12.88 -31.81 17.45
C ALA A 175 11.46 -31.34 17.09
N GLY A 176 11.11 -30.08 17.35
CA GLY A 176 9.85 -29.47 16.90
C GLY A 176 10.14 -28.46 15.79
N GLY A 177 9.26 -28.35 14.80
CA GLY A 177 9.30 -27.25 13.84
C GLY A 177 9.23 -25.87 14.52
N TRP A 178 9.07 -24.79 13.75
CA TRP A 178 8.91 -23.48 14.36
C TRP A 178 7.69 -23.44 15.28
N MET A 179 7.78 -22.66 16.35
CA MET A 179 6.68 -22.41 17.29
C MET A 179 6.46 -20.91 17.45
N VAL A 180 5.28 -20.54 17.93
CA VAL A 180 4.95 -19.14 18.24
C VAL A 180 4.82 -19.00 19.76
N LEU A 181 5.69 -18.20 20.36
CA LEU A 181 5.59 -17.81 21.76
C LEU A 181 4.63 -16.63 21.87
N LEU A 182 3.82 -16.66 22.93
CA LEU A 182 2.85 -15.65 23.28
C LEU A 182 3.12 -15.16 24.70
N ASP A 183 3.18 -13.86 24.87
CA ASP A 183 3.22 -13.18 26.16
C ASP A 183 1.88 -12.48 26.39
N PHE A 184 1.18 -12.83 27.47
CA PHE A 184 -0.09 -12.19 27.83
C PHE A 184 0.12 -10.96 28.72
N ASP A 185 -0.84 -10.03 28.66
CA ASP A 185 -0.92 -8.95 29.63
C ASP A 185 -1.28 -9.47 31.05
N SER A 186 -1.30 -8.60 32.05
CA SER A 186 -1.60 -8.99 33.44
C SER A 186 -2.98 -9.64 33.60
N THR A 187 -3.95 -9.26 32.78
CA THR A 187 -5.32 -9.78 32.83
C THR A 187 -5.37 -11.19 32.23
N GLY A 188 -4.75 -11.38 31.07
CA GLY A 188 -4.61 -12.67 30.40
C GLY A 188 -3.78 -13.65 31.22
N ALA A 189 -2.69 -13.21 31.85
CA ALA A 189 -1.87 -14.04 32.74
C ALA A 189 -2.65 -14.58 33.95
N THR A 190 -3.53 -13.75 34.53
CA THR A 190 -4.40 -14.15 35.65
C THR A 190 -5.43 -15.19 35.20
N LYS A 191 -6.11 -14.92 34.07
CA LYS A 191 -7.06 -15.85 33.46
C LYS A 191 -6.42 -17.19 33.07
N LEU A 192 -5.19 -17.16 32.57
CA LEU A 192 -4.42 -18.37 32.23
C LEU A 192 -4.09 -19.18 33.48
N THR A 193 -3.71 -18.51 34.57
CA THR A 193 -3.45 -19.14 35.87
C THR A 193 -4.70 -19.83 36.42
N GLU A 194 -5.83 -19.14 36.38
CA GLU A 194 -7.11 -19.68 36.85
C GLU A 194 -7.56 -20.88 35.99
N ALA A 195 -7.56 -20.73 34.67
CA ALA A 195 -7.96 -21.78 33.75
C ALA A 195 -7.04 -23.01 33.85
N SER A 196 -5.72 -22.83 33.86
CA SER A 196 -4.77 -23.94 34.00
C SER A 196 -4.89 -24.67 35.34
N THR A 197 -5.18 -23.95 36.43
CA THR A 197 -5.40 -24.55 37.77
C THR A 197 -6.66 -25.42 37.81
N ASN A 198 -7.71 -25.01 37.11
CA ASN A 198 -8.98 -25.73 37.08
C ASN A 198 -8.93 -26.92 36.10
N LEU A 199 -8.39 -26.71 34.90
CA LEU A 199 -8.37 -27.72 33.84
C LEU A 199 -7.33 -28.83 34.08
N SER A 200 -6.18 -28.53 34.70
CA SER A 200 -5.16 -29.55 35.02
C SER A 200 -5.65 -30.67 35.98
N LYS A 201 -6.74 -30.43 36.72
CA LYS A 201 -7.33 -31.40 37.64
C LYS A 201 -8.32 -32.36 36.97
N LEU A 202 -8.73 -32.08 35.73
CA LEU A 202 -9.75 -32.85 35.02
C LEU A 202 -9.11 -34.03 34.25
N PRO A 203 -9.87 -35.10 33.96
CA PRO A 203 -9.41 -36.15 33.07
C PRO A 203 -9.36 -35.68 31.61
N SER A 204 -8.56 -36.35 30.78
CA SER A 204 -8.58 -36.15 29.32
C SER A 204 -9.93 -36.57 28.74
N PRO A 205 -10.51 -35.82 27.77
CA PRO A 205 -9.96 -34.67 27.04
C PRO A 205 -10.21 -33.30 27.69
N GLN A 206 -10.84 -33.24 28.86
CA GLN A 206 -11.27 -31.98 29.49
C GLN A 206 -10.12 -31.15 30.10
N ASN A 207 -8.95 -31.76 30.29
CA ASN A 207 -7.72 -31.06 30.63
C ASN A 207 -7.01 -30.41 29.43
N ARG A 208 -7.56 -30.54 28.22
CA ARG A 208 -7.07 -29.87 27.01
C ARG A 208 -7.72 -28.50 26.83
N PHE A 209 -7.01 -27.63 26.13
CA PHE A 209 -7.56 -26.38 25.64
C PHE A 209 -7.24 -26.22 24.16
N GLY A 210 -8.21 -25.73 23.39
CA GLY A 210 -8.03 -25.41 21.98
C GLY A 210 -7.50 -23.99 21.82
N ILE A 211 -6.43 -23.83 21.06
CA ILE A 211 -5.98 -22.56 20.52
C ILE A 211 -6.66 -22.40 19.16
N VAL A 212 -7.69 -21.57 19.13
CA VAL A 212 -8.56 -21.36 17.96
C VAL A 212 -8.13 -20.10 17.24
N LEU A 213 -7.91 -20.21 15.93
CA LEU A 213 -7.62 -19.09 15.05
C LEU A 213 -8.66 -19.03 13.92
N ASP A 214 -9.38 -17.92 13.83
CA ASP A 214 -10.43 -17.69 12.82
C ASP A 214 -11.43 -18.87 12.72
N GLY A 215 -11.79 -19.41 13.88
CA GLY A 215 -12.77 -20.49 14.03
C GLY A 215 -12.26 -21.92 13.88
N LEU A 216 -10.97 -22.16 13.58
CA LEU A 216 -10.37 -23.49 13.49
C LEU A 216 -9.35 -23.73 14.61
N VAL A 217 -9.26 -24.97 15.10
CA VAL A 217 -8.28 -25.33 16.14
C VAL A 217 -6.91 -25.52 15.47
N VAL A 218 -5.97 -24.64 15.80
CA VAL A 218 -4.59 -24.73 15.30
C VAL A 218 -3.78 -25.73 16.12
N SER A 219 -3.99 -25.74 17.43
CA SER A 219 -3.36 -26.71 18.34
C SER A 219 -4.25 -26.93 19.57
N ALA A 220 -4.19 -28.12 20.15
CA ALA A 220 -4.99 -28.50 21.32
C ALA A 220 -4.15 -29.20 22.40
N PRO A 221 -3.20 -28.47 23.03
CA PRO A 221 -2.37 -28.99 24.12
C PRO A 221 -3.19 -29.26 25.40
N PHE A 222 -2.56 -29.93 26.38
CA PHE A 222 -3.13 -30.20 27.69
C PHE A 222 -2.34 -29.51 28.80
N PHE A 223 -3.01 -29.21 29.91
CA PHE A 223 -2.34 -28.73 31.12
C PHE A 223 -1.87 -29.92 31.96
N SER A 224 -0.55 -30.08 32.12
CA SER A 224 0.03 -31.01 33.10
C SER A 224 0.19 -30.38 34.48
N GLU A 225 0.49 -29.07 34.52
CA GLU A 225 0.70 -28.28 35.73
C GLU A 225 0.11 -26.88 35.55
N PRO A 226 -0.25 -26.18 36.64
CA PRO A 226 -0.70 -24.78 36.57
C PRO A 226 0.37 -23.83 36.02
N ILE A 227 0.00 -22.96 35.10
CA ILE A 227 0.91 -21.98 34.49
C ILE A 227 0.73 -20.62 35.18
N LEU A 228 1.74 -20.20 35.94
CA LEU A 228 1.71 -18.94 36.70
C LEU A 228 2.39 -17.76 35.98
N GLY A 229 3.05 -18.00 34.85
CA GLY A 229 3.96 -17.05 34.20
C GLY A 229 3.36 -16.20 33.07
N GLY A 230 2.09 -16.39 32.71
CA GLY A 230 1.46 -15.62 31.62
C GLY A 230 2.08 -15.82 30.24
N LYS A 231 2.78 -16.93 30.02
CA LYS A 231 3.39 -17.29 28.73
C LYS A 231 2.73 -18.54 28.17
N ALA A 232 2.51 -18.58 26.86
CA ALA A 232 2.05 -19.78 26.15
C ALA A 232 2.86 -19.99 24.87
N GLN A 233 2.81 -21.22 24.35
CA GLN A 233 3.41 -21.56 23.07
C GLN A 233 2.39 -22.29 22.19
N ILE A 234 2.32 -21.89 20.92
CA ILE A 234 1.55 -22.58 19.89
C ILE A 234 2.50 -23.51 19.14
N GLU A 235 2.23 -24.80 19.21
CA GLU A 235 2.95 -25.85 18.49
C GLU A 235 2.13 -26.34 17.30
N GLY A 236 2.75 -26.56 16.15
CA GLY A 236 2.01 -26.95 14.94
C GLY A 236 2.87 -27.32 13.74
N SER A 237 4.13 -27.72 13.94
CA SER A 237 5.08 -28.01 12.85
C SER A 237 5.20 -26.89 11.80
N PHE A 238 5.14 -25.63 12.25
CA PHE A 238 5.19 -24.48 11.34
C PHE A 238 6.51 -24.38 10.59
N LYS A 239 6.45 -23.87 9.35
CA LYS A 239 7.63 -23.36 8.66
C LYS A 239 8.05 -22.01 9.25
N ALA A 240 9.31 -21.61 9.02
CA ALA A 240 9.85 -20.34 9.49
C ALA A 240 8.96 -19.14 9.12
N GLU A 241 8.56 -19.09 7.86
CA GLU A 241 7.76 -18.00 7.32
C GLU A 241 6.33 -18.00 7.88
N GLU A 242 5.71 -19.17 8.01
CA GLU A 242 4.36 -19.34 8.57
C GLU A 242 4.32 -18.93 10.05
N ALA A 243 5.31 -19.35 10.85
CA ALA A 243 5.40 -18.98 12.26
C ALA A 243 5.62 -17.47 12.42
N LYS A 244 6.48 -16.87 11.59
CA LYS A 244 6.73 -15.43 11.61
C LYS A 244 5.49 -14.63 11.22
N GLN A 245 4.77 -15.08 10.18
CA GLN A 245 3.51 -14.47 9.75
C GLN A 245 2.45 -14.54 10.85
N LEU A 246 2.26 -15.72 11.45
CA LEU A 246 1.32 -15.92 12.54
C LEU A 246 1.67 -15.03 13.75
N ALA A 247 2.94 -15.00 14.16
CA ALA A 247 3.38 -14.17 15.27
C ALA A 247 3.11 -12.67 15.04
N GLN A 248 3.40 -12.16 13.85
CA GLN A 248 3.12 -10.75 13.51
C GLN A 248 1.64 -10.44 13.57
N VAL A 249 0.83 -11.32 12.98
CA VAL A 249 -0.62 -11.18 12.94
C VAL A 249 -1.24 -11.19 14.35
N LEU A 250 -0.75 -12.07 15.25
CA LEU A 250 -1.19 -12.13 16.64
C LEU A 250 -0.72 -10.93 17.47
N ARG A 251 0.47 -10.39 17.19
CA ARG A 251 1.03 -9.22 17.88
C ARG A 251 0.23 -7.93 17.64
N TYR A 252 -0.31 -7.75 16.43
CA TYR A 252 -1.05 -6.54 16.07
C TYR A 252 -2.56 -6.63 16.31
N GLY A 253 -3.04 -7.75 16.85
CA GLY A 253 -4.45 -7.95 17.20
C GLY A 253 -5.36 -8.29 16.01
N ALA A 254 -6.59 -8.68 16.33
CA ALA A 254 -7.59 -9.12 15.36
C ALA A 254 -8.32 -7.93 14.70
N LEU A 255 -8.72 -8.09 13.44
CA LEU A 255 -9.54 -7.08 12.77
C LEU A 255 -10.97 -7.06 13.37
N PRO A 256 -11.57 -5.87 13.59
CA PRO A 256 -12.93 -5.76 14.14
C PRO A 256 -14.02 -6.18 13.13
N VAL A 257 -13.68 -6.29 11.85
CA VAL A 257 -14.57 -6.67 10.76
C VAL A 257 -13.87 -7.63 9.79
N THR A 258 -14.64 -8.51 9.16
CA THR A 258 -14.16 -9.38 8.08
C THR A 258 -14.04 -8.58 6.78
N LEU A 259 -12.88 -8.63 6.12
CA LEU A 259 -12.62 -7.89 4.88
C LEU A 259 -12.78 -8.81 3.66
N THR A 260 -13.40 -8.28 2.61
CA THR A 260 -13.44 -8.91 1.28
C THR A 260 -12.63 -8.06 0.29
N ILE A 261 -12.01 -8.71 -0.69
CA ILE A 261 -11.22 -8.01 -1.71
C ILE A 261 -12.15 -7.54 -2.80
N ALA A 262 -12.21 -6.23 -3.01
CA ALA A 262 -12.92 -5.64 -4.12
C ALA A 262 -12.11 -5.75 -5.43
N GLU A 263 -10.83 -5.37 -5.37
CA GLU A 263 -9.93 -5.37 -6.53
C GLU A 263 -8.49 -5.58 -6.07
N SER A 264 -7.70 -6.35 -6.83
CA SER A 264 -6.27 -6.55 -6.57
C SER A 264 -5.48 -6.36 -7.86
N THR A 265 -4.65 -5.32 -7.92
CA THR A 265 -3.73 -5.07 -9.03
C THR A 265 -2.30 -5.27 -8.55
N SER A 266 -1.51 -6.03 -9.31
CA SER A 266 -0.10 -6.25 -9.01
C SER A 266 0.75 -5.89 -10.22
N ILE A 267 1.70 -5.00 -10.01
CA ILE A 267 2.68 -4.62 -11.04
C ILE A 267 4.00 -5.25 -10.65
N SER A 268 4.59 -6.03 -11.55
CA SER A 268 5.89 -6.64 -11.29
C SER A 268 7.00 -5.59 -11.25
N PRO A 269 8.02 -5.74 -10.39
CA PRO A 269 9.18 -4.85 -10.36
C PRO A 269 9.89 -4.75 -11.73
N THR A 270 9.89 -5.84 -12.51
CA THR A 270 10.47 -5.88 -13.86
C THR A 270 9.75 -4.95 -14.82
N LEU A 271 8.40 -4.97 -14.82
CA LEU A 271 7.61 -4.09 -15.67
C LEU A 271 7.77 -2.63 -15.27
N GLY A 272 7.88 -2.35 -13.97
CA GLY A 272 8.16 -1.00 -13.45
C GLY A 272 9.53 -0.47 -13.91
N GLN A 273 10.58 -1.31 -13.86
CA GLN A 273 11.92 -0.94 -14.31
C GLN A 273 11.96 -0.67 -15.82
N ASP A 274 11.29 -1.51 -16.61
CA ASP A 274 11.21 -1.34 -18.07
C ASP A 274 10.50 -0.03 -18.42
N GLN A 275 9.36 0.26 -17.78
CA GLN A 275 8.62 1.52 -17.99
C GLN A 275 9.42 2.75 -17.55
N LEU A 276 10.15 2.67 -16.43
CA LEU A 276 11.02 3.75 -15.95
C LEU A 276 12.12 4.05 -16.99
N SER A 277 12.79 3.02 -17.48
CA SER A 277 13.86 3.17 -18.46
C SER A 277 13.35 3.76 -19.78
N ALA A 278 12.19 3.29 -20.26
CA ALA A 278 11.55 3.80 -21.46
C ALA A 278 11.11 5.26 -21.29
N GLY A 279 10.54 5.61 -20.13
CA GLY A 279 10.11 6.97 -19.81
C GLY A 279 11.28 7.95 -19.72
N LEU A 280 12.38 7.57 -19.06
CA LEU A 280 13.59 8.39 -19.00
C LEU A 280 14.26 8.56 -20.37
N LEU A 281 14.29 7.52 -21.19
CA LEU A 281 14.80 7.60 -22.56
C LEU A 281 13.96 8.55 -23.42
N ALA A 282 12.63 8.42 -23.37
CA ALA A 282 11.72 9.31 -24.08
C ALA A 282 11.87 10.77 -23.62
N GLY A 283 11.96 10.99 -22.31
CA GLY A 283 12.24 12.31 -21.72
C GLY A 283 13.57 12.90 -22.17
N ALA A 284 14.64 12.10 -22.21
CA ALA A 284 15.96 12.53 -22.68
C ALA A 284 15.96 12.91 -24.17
N ILE A 285 15.30 12.12 -25.02
CA ILE A 285 15.15 12.43 -26.45
C ILE A 285 14.33 13.71 -26.64
N GLY A 286 13.22 13.87 -25.92
CA GLY A 286 12.38 15.06 -25.96
C GLY A 286 13.14 16.32 -25.52
N LEU A 287 13.87 16.25 -24.39
CA LEU A 287 14.75 17.32 -23.93
C LEU A 287 15.82 17.65 -24.98
N GLY A 288 16.41 16.63 -25.62
CA GLY A 288 17.37 16.81 -26.70
C GLY A 288 16.80 17.64 -27.87
N PHE A 289 15.57 17.35 -28.30
CA PHE A 289 14.91 18.14 -29.35
C PHE A 289 14.64 19.58 -28.92
N VAL A 290 14.18 19.81 -27.69
CA VAL A 290 13.95 21.15 -27.15
C VAL A 290 15.26 21.95 -27.10
N VAL A 291 16.33 21.37 -26.56
CA VAL A 291 17.66 21.99 -26.49
C VAL A 291 18.18 22.32 -27.88
N LEU A 292 18.08 21.38 -28.82
CA LEU A 292 18.51 21.57 -30.21
C LEU A 292 17.75 22.72 -30.87
N TYR A 293 16.42 22.74 -30.71
CA TYR A 293 15.57 23.82 -31.24
C TYR A 293 15.97 25.18 -30.66
N LEU A 294 16.17 25.27 -29.34
CA LEU A 294 16.55 26.52 -28.66
C LEU A 294 17.92 27.03 -29.14
N ILE A 295 18.91 26.15 -29.29
CA ILE A 295 20.24 26.53 -29.77
C ILE A 295 20.19 26.98 -31.24
N ILE A 296 19.48 26.26 -32.11
CA ILE A 296 19.41 26.61 -33.54
C ILE A 296 18.67 27.95 -33.73
N TYR A 297 17.53 28.11 -33.07
CA TYR A 297 16.64 29.25 -33.29
C TYR A 297 17.10 30.50 -32.52
N TYR A 298 17.49 30.37 -31.25
CA TYR A 298 17.88 31.50 -30.38
C TYR A 298 19.40 31.68 -30.23
N ARG A 299 20.23 30.74 -30.69
CA ARG A 299 21.71 30.83 -30.71
C ARG A 299 22.29 31.14 -29.33
N ALA A 300 22.96 32.28 -29.15
CA ALA A 300 23.54 32.68 -27.87
C ALA A 300 22.50 32.77 -26.73
N LEU A 301 21.29 33.26 -27.02
CA LEU A 301 20.18 33.24 -26.05
C LEU A 301 19.68 31.80 -25.79
N GLY A 302 19.81 30.92 -26.77
CA GLY A 302 19.54 29.49 -26.62
C GLY A 302 20.44 28.83 -25.56
N PHE A 303 21.74 29.16 -25.53
CA PHE A 303 22.64 28.67 -24.47
C PHE A 303 22.23 29.16 -23.07
N VAL A 304 21.72 30.39 -22.96
CA VAL A 304 21.17 30.91 -21.70
C VAL A 304 19.96 30.08 -21.25
N ALA A 305 19.02 29.77 -22.15
CA ALA A 305 17.88 28.92 -21.82
C ALA A 305 18.30 27.48 -21.44
N VAL A 306 19.28 26.89 -22.13
CA VAL A 306 19.80 25.56 -21.77
C VAL A 306 20.41 25.57 -20.38
N PHE A 307 21.16 26.61 -20.02
CA PHE A 307 21.73 26.75 -18.68
C PHE A 307 20.63 26.92 -17.62
N SER A 308 19.58 27.68 -17.93
CA SER A 308 18.40 27.79 -17.06
C SER A 308 17.67 26.46 -16.88
N LEU A 309 17.50 25.66 -17.93
CA LEU A 309 16.92 24.31 -17.84
C LEU A 309 17.75 23.38 -16.95
N VAL A 310 19.09 23.43 -17.05
CA VAL A 310 19.98 22.64 -16.19
C VAL A 310 19.82 23.06 -14.73
N VAL A 311 19.75 24.36 -14.45
CA VAL A 311 19.51 24.85 -13.09
C VAL A 311 18.14 24.40 -12.58
N ALA A 312 17.08 24.53 -13.39
CA ALA A 312 15.75 24.04 -13.02
C ALA A 312 15.74 22.54 -12.71
N ALA A 313 16.46 21.73 -13.51
CA ALA A 313 16.59 20.29 -13.28
C ALA A 313 17.33 19.99 -11.96
N ILE A 314 18.41 20.72 -11.65
CA ILE A 314 19.14 20.58 -10.37
C ILE A 314 18.24 20.94 -9.19
N PHE A 315 17.53 22.08 -9.26
CA PHE A 315 16.60 22.48 -8.20
C PHE A 315 15.47 21.46 -8.02
N THR A 316 14.94 20.92 -9.11
CA THR A 316 13.91 19.87 -9.07
C THR A 316 14.45 18.61 -8.41
N TRP A 317 15.63 18.15 -8.83
CA TRP A 317 16.28 16.97 -8.28
C TRP A 317 16.57 17.10 -6.78
N VAL A 318 17.14 18.24 -6.36
CA VAL A 318 17.41 18.53 -4.94
C VAL A 318 16.11 18.60 -4.14
N SER A 319 15.06 19.24 -4.69
CA SER A 319 13.76 19.35 -4.02
C SER A 319 13.13 17.98 -3.82
N ILE A 320 13.15 17.11 -4.83
CA ILE A 320 12.62 15.73 -4.73
C ILE A 320 13.37 14.93 -3.66
N ILE A 321 14.71 15.00 -3.62
CA ILE A 321 15.51 14.33 -2.59
C ILE A 321 15.21 14.87 -1.20
N ALA A 322 15.10 16.19 -1.05
CA ALA A 322 14.80 16.83 0.22
C ALA A 322 13.41 16.42 0.73
N LEU A 323 12.40 16.47 -0.14
CA LEU A 323 11.03 16.06 0.16
C LEU A 323 10.95 14.55 0.47
N GLY A 324 11.70 13.73 -0.24
CA GLY A 324 11.79 12.29 0.01
C GLY A 324 12.31 11.97 1.41
N ARG A 325 13.29 12.72 1.91
CA ARG A 325 13.83 12.50 3.27
C ARG A 325 12.98 13.10 4.39
N THR A 326 12.22 14.16 4.11
CA THR A 326 11.50 14.93 5.14
C THR A 326 10.05 14.49 5.30
N ILE A 327 9.36 14.23 4.19
CA ILE A 327 7.93 13.93 4.16
C ILE A 327 7.69 12.50 3.62
N GLY A 328 8.74 11.77 3.23
CA GLY A 328 8.60 10.45 2.61
C GLY A 328 8.04 10.53 1.19
N PHE A 329 8.27 11.65 0.48
CA PHE A 329 7.83 11.78 -0.91
C PHE A 329 8.55 10.77 -1.81
N THR A 330 7.78 9.92 -2.49
CA THR A 330 8.29 8.94 -3.45
C THR A 330 8.05 9.40 -4.88
N LEU A 331 9.07 9.26 -5.73
CA LEU A 331 8.94 9.60 -7.14
C LEU A 331 8.33 8.43 -7.90
N THR A 332 7.05 8.57 -8.27
CA THR A 332 6.33 7.56 -9.07
C THR A 332 6.60 7.73 -10.56
N LEU A 333 6.27 6.71 -11.37
CA LEU A 333 6.33 6.79 -12.83
C LEU A 333 5.49 7.96 -13.38
N ALA A 334 4.30 8.16 -12.82
CA ALA A 334 3.43 9.28 -13.15
C ALA A 334 4.06 10.62 -12.72
N GLY A 335 4.76 10.66 -11.58
CA GLY A 335 5.57 11.82 -11.17
C GLY A 335 6.63 12.19 -12.22
N ILE A 336 7.33 11.19 -12.78
CA ILE A 336 8.31 11.39 -13.85
C ILE A 336 7.65 11.98 -15.11
N ALA A 337 6.47 11.49 -15.50
CA ALA A 337 5.72 12.08 -16.61
C ALA A 337 5.38 13.56 -16.31
N GLY A 338 5.03 13.89 -15.06
CA GLY A 338 4.81 15.27 -14.62
C GLY A 338 6.05 16.14 -14.77
N ALA A 339 7.22 15.63 -14.37
CA ALA A 339 8.49 16.32 -14.57
C ALA A 339 8.83 16.54 -16.06
N ILE A 340 8.55 15.54 -16.92
CA ILE A 340 8.77 15.66 -18.38
C ILE A 340 7.87 16.74 -18.99
N VAL A 341 6.58 16.78 -18.62
CA VAL A 341 5.66 17.82 -19.07
C VAL A 341 6.14 19.20 -18.62
N ALA A 342 6.61 19.30 -17.38
CA ALA A 342 7.12 20.56 -16.84
C ALA A 342 8.33 21.12 -17.59
N ILE A 343 9.23 20.26 -18.09
CA ILE A 343 10.35 20.70 -18.95
C ILE A 343 9.80 21.46 -20.17
N GLY A 344 8.73 20.98 -20.79
CA GLY A 344 8.09 21.66 -21.92
C GLY A 344 7.53 23.04 -21.54
N ILE A 345 6.86 23.13 -20.39
CA ILE A 345 6.31 24.39 -19.85
C ILE A 345 7.45 25.38 -19.55
N THR A 346 8.52 24.94 -18.90
CA THR A 346 9.68 25.80 -18.60
C THR A 346 10.36 26.33 -19.87
N ALA A 347 10.41 25.52 -20.94
CA ALA A 347 10.95 25.96 -22.22
C ALA A 347 10.06 27.01 -22.90
N ASP A 348 8.73 26.88 -22.78
CA ASP A 348 7.76 27.86 -23.30
C ASP A 348 7.92 29.22 -22.62
N SER A 349 8.09 29.24 -21.30
CA SER A 349 8.41 30.44 -20.50
C SER A 349 9.61 31.21 -21.06
N PHE A 350 10.67 30.50 -21.48
CA PHE A 350 11.85 31.14 -22.09
C PHE A 350 11.60 31.66 -23.51
N VAL A 351 10.83 30.92 -24.32
CA VAL A 351 10.43 31.34 -25.67
C VAL A 351 9.66 32.66 -25.62
N VAL A 352 8.67 32.76 -24.73
CA VAL A 352 7.88 33.99 -24.55
C VAL A 352 8.79 35.16 -24.15
N TYR A 353 9.72 34.96 -23.22
CA TYR A 353 10.64 36.02 -22.82
C TYR A 353 11.55 36.48 -23.98
N PHE A 354 12.11 35.54 -24.74
CA PHE A 354 13.03 35.86 -25.84
C PHE A 354 12.33 36.52 -27.02
N GLU A 355 11.12 36.11 -27.38
CA GLU A 355 10.37 36.77 -28.43
C GLU A 355 10.01 38.21 -28.03
N ARG A 356 9.66 38.47 -26.76
CA ARG A 356 9.45 39.85 -26.29
C ARG A 356 10.71 40.70 -26.34
N ILE A 357 11.88 40.13 -26.07
CA ILE A 357 13.16 40.84 -26.27
C ILE A 357 13.35 41.15 -27.76
N ARG A 358 13.14 40.16 -28.64
CA ARG A 358 13.30 40.35 -30.10
C ARG A 358 12.33 41.40 -30.67
N ASP A 359 11.10 41.46 -30.16
CA ASP A 359 10.13 42.51 -30.51
C ASP A 359 10.67 43.90 -30.18
N GLU A 360 11.21 44.11 -28.98
CA GLU A 360 11.80 45.39 -28.58
C GLU A 360 13.02 45.79 -29.43
N ILE A 361 13.83 44.82 -29.88
CA ILE A 361 14.93 45.09 -30.82
C ILE A 361 14.42 45.40 -32.23
N ARG A 362 13.33 44.75 -32.68
CA ARG A 362 12.67 45.08 -33.96
C ARG A 362 12.20 46.54 -33.95
N ASP A 363 11.74 47.03 -32.80
CA ASP A 363 11.37 48.44 -32.56
C ASP A 363 12.60 49.38 -32.47
N GLY A 364 13.81 48.89 -32.72
CA GLY A 364 15.04 49.68 -32.82
C GLY A 364 15.79 49.89 -31.50
N LYS A 365 15.27 49.40 -30.37
CA LYS A 365 15.87 49.57 -29.05
C LYS A 365 17.21 48.82 -28.96
N SER A 366 18.10 49.29 -28.07
CA SER A 366 19.35 48.58 -27.79
C SER A 366 19.06 47.30 -27.01
N LEU A 367 19.93 46.29 -27.12
CA LEU A 367 19.76 45.02 -26.43
C LEU A 367 19.56 45.21 -24.91
N ARG A 368 20.34 46.08 -24.28
CA ARG A 368 20.20 46.41 -22.86
C ARG A 368 18.84 46.99 -22.46
N VAL A 369 18.25 47.84 -23.31
CA VAL A 369 16.91 48.41 -23.05
C VAL A 369 15.83 47.39 -23.37
N ALA A 370 16.02 46.61 -24.43
CA ALA A 370 15.11 45.55 -24.84
C ALA A 370 14.98 44.43 -23.80
N THR A 371 16.06 44.07 -23.09
CA THR A 371 16.02 43.05 -22.03
C THR A 371 15.15 43.47 -20.84
N GLU A 372 15.20 44.74 -20.46
CA GLU A 372 14.42 45.29 -19.33
C GLU A 372 12.94 45.49 -19.71
N LEU A 373 12.68 46.13 -20.85
CA LEU A 373 11.30 46.36 -21.32
C LEU A 373 10.60 45.06 -21.72
N GLY A 374 11.34 44.15 -22.36
CA GLY A 374 10.86 42.81 -22.70
C GLY A 374 10.46 42.03 -21.45
N TRP A 375 11.23 42.13 -20.36
CA TRP A 375 10.93 41.46 -19.09
C TRP A 375 9.63 41.95 -18.44
N ILE A 376 9.41 43.27 -18.42
CA ILE A 376 8.19 43.86 -17.83
C ILE A 376 6.92 43.30 -18.49
N ARG A 377 6.96 43.07 -19.80
CA ARG A 377 5.85 42.46 -20.57
C ARG A 377 5.81 40.94 -20.39
N ALA A 378 6.95 40.27 -20.55
CA ALA A 378 7.05 38.82 -20.50
C ALA A 378 6.66 38.23 -19.14
N ARG A 379 7.07 38.86 -18.02
CA ARG A 379 6.78 38.36 -16.67
C ARG A 379 5.29 38.19 -16.38
N ARG A 380 4.42 39.03 -16.97
CA ARG A 380 2.97 38.92 -16.78
C ARG A 380 2.41 37.69 -17.49
N THR A 381 2.88 37.42 -18.70
CA THR A 381 2.47 36.25 -19.48
C THR A 381 3.00 34.96 -18.85
N LEU A 382 4.26 34.95 -18.43
CA LEU A 382 4.89 33.83 -17.74
C LEU A 382 4.13 33.47 -16.45
N LEU A 383 3.96 34.44 -15.54
CA LEU A 383 3.23 34.19 -14.29
C LEU A 383 1.77 33.76 -14.52
N ALA A 384 1.10 34.29 -15.55
CA ALA A 384 -0.28 33.89 -15.86
C ALA A 384 -0.35 32.43 -16.35
N ALA A 385 0.56 32.02 -17.24
CA ALA A 385 0.61 30.66 -17.77
C ALA A 385 0.99 29.64 -16.68
N ASP A 386 2.00 29.96 -15.87
CA ASP A 386 2.42 29.10 -14.76
C ASP A 386 1.36 29.00 -13.66
N PHE A 387 0.64 30.09 -13.38
CA PHE A 387 -0.45 30.06 -12.41
C PHE A 387 -1.60 29.14 -12.85
N VAL A 388 -1.94 29.13 -14.15
CA VAL A 388 -2.95 28.18 -14.68
C VAL A 388 -2.48 26.74 -14.52
N SER A 389 -1.20 26.46 -14.83
CA SER A 389 -0.62 25.13 -14.67
C SER A 389 -0.56 24.69 -13.20
N LEU A 390 -0.21 25.60 -12.29
CA LEU A 390 -0.18 25.35 -10.85
C LEU A 390 -1.59 25.11 -10.29
N LEU A 391 -2.59 25.88 -10.74
CA LEU A 391 -3.98 25.68 -10.34
C LEU A 391 -4.49 24.31 -10.81
N ALA A 392 -4.19 23.92 -12.05
CA ALA A 392 -4.51 22.59 -12.56
C ALA A 392 -3.86 21.48 -11.71
N ALA A 393 -2.59 21.62 -11.34
CA ALA A 393 -1.90 20.71 -10.46
C ALA A 393 -2.56 20.61 -9.07
N ILE A 394 -2.97 21.74 -8.47
CA ILE A 394 -3.66 21.76 -7.17
C ILE A 394 -5.00 21.02 -7.24
N VAL A 395 -5.80 21.29 -8.27
CA VAL A 395 -7.11 20.64 -8.47
C VAL A 395 -6.92 19.13 -8.68
N LEU A 396 -5.98 18.73 -9.53
CA LEU A 396 -5.66 17.32 -9.75
C LEU A 396 -5.18 16.64 -8.47
N TYR A 397 -4.33 17.30 -7.68
CA TYR A 397 -3.83 16.74 -6.42
C TYR A 397 -4.94 16.56 -5.38
N ALA A 398 -5.91 17.47 -5.32
CA ALA A 398 -7.01 17.41 -4.36
C ALA A 398 -8.06 16.34 -4.72
N LEU A 399 -8.30 16.12 -6.01
CA LEU A 399 -9.37 15.23 -6.49
C LEU A 399 -8.89 13.82 -6.88
N SER A 400 -7.58 13.59 -6.99
CA SER A 400 -7.01 12.32 -7.48
C SER A 400 -6.39 11.47 -6.38
N VAL A 401 -6.32 10.17 -6.63
CA VAL A 401 -5.73 9.15 -5.73
C VAL A 401 -4.59 8.41 -6.46
N GLY A 402 -3.63 7.88 -5.70
CA GLY A 402 -2.56 7.03 -6.22
C GLY A 402 -1.62 7.74 -7.18
N SER A 403 -1.37 7.14 -8.35
CA SER A 403 -0.36 7.60 -9.31
C SER A 403 -0.60 9.01 -9.86
N VAL A 404 -1.86 9.38 -10.11
CA VAL A 404 -2.24 10.71 -10.63
C VAL A 404 -1.91 11.82 -9.63
N ARG A 405 -1.98 11.52 -8.33
CA ARG A 405 -1.61 12.46 -7.27
C ARG A 405 -0.10 12.77 -7.30
N GLY A 406 0.73 11.76 -7.56
CA GLY A 406 2.18 11.93 -7.75
C GLY A 406 2.53 12.75 -9.00
N PHE A 407 1.80 12.57 -10.11
CA PHE A 407 1.92 13.41 -11.31
C PHE A 407 1.63 14.89 -10.98
N ALA A 408 0.49 15.15 -10.35
CA ALA A 408 0.04 16.49 -10.01
C ALA A 408 1.01 17.21 -9.06
N PHE A 409 1.49 16.50 -8.04
CA PHE A 409 2.48 17.05 -7.11
C PHE A 409 3.78 17.44 -7.81
N THR A 410 4.32 16.55 -8.65
CA THR A 410 5.58 16.81 -9.35
C THR A 410 5.45 17.98 -10.31
N LEU A 411 4.35 18.04 -11.08
CA LEU A 411 4.03 19.16 -11.96
C LEU A 411 3.99 20.48 -11.18
N GLY A 412 3.22 20.54 -10.08
CA GLY A 412 3.09 21.74 -9.26
C GLY A 412 4.43 22.21 -8.66
N LEU A 413 5.24 21.28 -8.14
CA LEU A 413 6.57 21.57 -7.61
C LEU A 413 7.49 22.16 -8.70
N THR A 414 7.51 21.55 -9.88
CA THR A 414 8.35 22.03 -10.99
C THR A 414 7.91 23.38 -11.52
N THR A 415 6.60 23.68 -11.54
CA THR A 415 6.09 25.00 -11.94
C THR A 415 6.54 26.10 -10.98
N ILE A 416 6.54 25.81 -9.67
CA ILE A 416 7.07 26.75 -8.66
C ILE A 416 8.56 27.00 -8.90
N ILE A 417 9.32 25.93 -9.18
CA ILE A 417 10.75 26.03 -9.48
C ILE A 417 10.99 26.83 -10.77
N ASP A 418 10.17 26.67 -11.80
CA ASP A 418 10.29 27.44 -13.06
C ASP A 418 10.19 28.94 -12.79
N VAL A 419 9.17 29.37 -12.03
CA VAL A 419 8.99 30.77 -11.66
C VAL A 419 10.21 31.28 -10.87
N ILE A 420 10.74 30.51 -9.93
CA ILE A 420 11.94 30.89 -9.17
C ILE A 420 13.13 31.05 -10.11
N VAL A 421 13.38 30.08 -11.00
CA VAL A 421 14.50 30.12 -11.95
C VAL A 421 14.36 31.27 -12.93
N ALA A 422 13.16 31.53 -13.45
CA ALA A 422 12.90 32.63 -14.37
C ALA A 422 13.29 34.00 -13.76
N PHE A 423 12.90 34.25 -12.51
CA PHE A 423 13.13 35.52 -11.83
C PHE A 423 14.55 35.65 -11.25
N TRP A 424 15.05 34.60 -10.60
CA TRP A 424 16.31 34.67 -9.83
C TRP A 424 17.53 34.29 -10.65
N PHE A 425 17.34 33.64 -11.80
CA PHE A 425 18.43 33.15 -12.62
C PHE A 425 18.35 33.62 -14.07
N THR A 426 17.29 33.28 -14.80
CA THR A 426 17.18 33.55 -16.23
C THR A 426 17.22 35.04 -16.54
N HIS A 427 16.37 35.85 -15.89
CA HIS A 427 16.36 37.28 -16.13
C HIS A 427 17.69 37.97 -15.78
N PRO A 428 18.28 37.77 -14.58
CA PRO A 428 19.61 38.31 -14.26
C PRO A 428 20.70 37.90 -15.26
N LEU A 429 20.71 36.64 -15.70
CA LEU A 429 21.68 36.14 -16.66
C LEU A 429 21.52 36.78 -18.06
N VAL A 430 20.27 36.93 -18.53
CA VAL A 430 19.97 37.61 -19.79
C VAL A 430 20.32 39.10 -19.72
N THR A 431 20.04 39.76 -18.59
CA THR A 431 20.41 41.17 -18.38
C THR A 431 21.93 41.35 -18.31
N TYR A 432 22.65 40.41 -17.70
CA TYR A 432 24.12 40.40 -17.71
C TYR A 432 24.66 40.21 -19.13
N PHE A 433 24.11 39.24 -19.87
CA PHE A 433 24.46 39.00 -21.27
C PHE A 433 24.17 40.24 -22.16
N GLY A 434 23.05 40.92 -21.93
CA GLY A 434 22.64 42.11 -22.66
C GLY A 434 23.53 43.34 -22.44
N LYS A 435 24.34 43.36 -21.36
CA LYS A 435 25.35 44.40 -21.09
C LYS A 435 26.71 44.09 -21.73
N SER A 436 26.90 42.89 -22.28
CA SER A 436 28.16 42.51 -22.92
C SER A 436 28.36 43.22 -24.25
N LYS A 437 29.56 43.80 -24.46
CA LYS A 437 29.93 44.48 -25.72
C LYS A 437 29.82 43.56 -26.94
N TRP A 438 30.04 42.25 -26.76
CA TRP A 438 29.89 41.26 -27.83
C TRP A 438 28.43 41.08 -28.26
N ALA A 439 27.51 41.12 -27.29
CA ALA A 439 26.08 41.00 -27.55
C ALA A 439 25.51 42.26 -28.22
N GLU A 440 25.99 43.45 -27.83
CA GLU A 440 25.64 44.73 -28.45
C GLU A 440 26.13 44.88 -29.90
N GLN A 441 27.27 44.27 -30.25
CA GLN A 441 27.78 44.26 -31.62
C GLN A 441 26.87 43.54 -32.62
N GLY A 442 25.89 42.76 -32.16
CA GLY A 442 24.84 42.20 -33.00
C GLY A 442 25.34 41.22 -34.06
N GLY A 443 26.41 40.48 -33.77
CA GLY A 443 26.96 39.48 -34.68
C GLY A 443 25.97 38.37 -35.03
N VAL A 444 26.22 37.64 -36.11
CA VAL A 444 25.33 36.55 -36.57
C VAL A 444 25.07 35.52 -35.46
N LEU A 445 26.06 35.25 -34.62
CA LEU A 445 25.98 34.27 -33.53
C LEU A 445 25.13 34.73 -32.33
N THR A 446 24.85 36.03 -32.17
CA THR A 446 24.09 36.51 -31.01
C THR A 446 22.59 36.24 -31.12
N GLY A 447 22.07 36.06 -32.35
CA GLY A 447 20.64 35.88 -32.61
C GLY A 447 19.84 37.20 -32.60
N VAL A 448 20.50 38.34 -32.36
CA VAL A 448 19.86 39.66 -32.12
C VAL A 448 20.30 40.73 -33.13
N SER A 449 20.81 40.36 -34.30
CA SER A 449 21.33 41.37 -35.26
C SER A 449 20.20 42.25 -35.82
N LYS A 450 20.31 43.58 -35.66
CA LYS A 450 19.39 44.56 -36.25
C LYS A 450 19.20 44.34 -37.76
N LYS A 451 20.29 44.06 -38.49
CA LYS A 451 20.30 43.84 -39.95
C LYS A 451 19.43 42.69 -40.45
N ARG A 452 19.07 41.70 -39.62
CA ARG A 452 18.16 40.59 -40.01
C ARG A 452 16.73 40.80 -39.53
N LEU A 453 16.54 41.51 -38.44
CA LEU A 453 15.22 41.78 -37.88
C LEU A 453 14.47 42.87 -38.66
N THR A 454 15.20 43.83 -39.26
CA THR A 454 14.60 44.92 -40.06
C THR A 454 14.42 44.57 -41.55
N VAL A 455 15.20 43.64 -42.11
CA VAL A 455 15.09 43.27 -43.54
C VAL A 455 13.78 42.53 -43.85
N GLY A 456 13.16 41.87 -42.86
CA GLY A 456 11.83 41.27 -43.04
C GLY A 456 10.70 42.30 -43.21
N SER A 457 10.79 43.50 -42.62
CA SER A 457 9.72 44.50 -42.72
C SER A 457 9.78 45.30 -44.03
N GLN A 458 10.97 45.53 -44.60
CA GLN A 458 11.08 46.19 -45.90
C GLN A 458 10.58 45.35 -47.08
N ILE A 459 10.65 44.01 -46.97
CA ILE A 459 10.10 43.12 -48.00
C ILE A 459 8.57 43.08 -47.94
N LEU A 460 7.98 43.25 -46.75
CA LEU A 460 6.52 43.28 -46.58
C LEU A 460 5.90 44.66 -46.89
N SER A 461 6.63 45.76 -46.67
CA SER A 461 6.15 47.12 -47.02
C SER A 461 6.47 47.56 -48.45
N GLY A 462 7.22 46.75 -49.22
CA GLY A 462 7.59 47.02 -50.61
C GLY A 462 6.58 46.53 -51.65
N GLY A 463 5.49 45.88 -51.23
CA GLY A 463 4.43 45.35 -52.10
C GLY A 463 3.21 46.26 -52.26
N GLU A 464 3.17 47.39 -51.57
CA GLU A 464 2.10 48.40 -51.69
C GLU A 464 2.70 49.76 -52.06
N ARG A 465 3.18 49.90 -53.29
CA ARG A 465 3.29 51.19 -53.99
C ARG A 465 3.04 51.03 -55.47
#